data_AF-A0A421BHE9-F1
#
_entry.id   AF-A0A421BHE9-F1
#
_cell.length_a   1.000
_cell.length_b   1.000
_cell.length_c   1.000
_cell.angle_alpha   90.00
_cell.angle_beta   90.00
_cell.angle_gamma   90.00
#
_symmetry.space_group_name_H-M   'P 1'
#
loop_
_entity.id
_entity.type
_entity.pdbx_description
1 polymer ?
#
loop_
_entity_poly.entity_id
_entity_poly.type
_entity_poly.pdbx_seq_one_letter_code
_entity_poly.pdbx_strand_id
1 'polypeptide(L)'
;MGLSNHYYYLRFIQKKENILFEKISQKLDFFSHEQLSLSEEKQLLNMDIPYFSVNANKSCVIAGGKKIWELPKSPVQKVFDKFLNLDEKLLNEQKSLIKFSLQASQFLFSNQLQEKFSLVNFKYKLATP
;
A
#
# COMPACT_ATOMS: atom_id res chain seq x y z
N MET A 1 12.13 -24.10 26.06
CA MET A 1 12.59 -22.75 25.63
C MET A 1 12.13 -22.33 24.21
N GLY A 2 11.13 -22.98 23.59
CA GLY A 2 10.75 -22.70 22.18
C GLY A 2 9.52 -21.79 21.93
N LEU A 3 8.69 -21.54 22.95
CA LEU A 3 7.42 -20.80 22.79
C LEU A 3 7.58 -19.28 22.76
N SER A 4 8.62 -18.74 23.40
CA SER A 4 8.90 -17.31 23.46
C SER A 4 9.23 -16.74 22.07
N ASN A 5 10.14 -17.39 21.35
CA ASN A 5 10.58 -16.92 20.03
C ASN A 5 9.45 -16.93 18.98
N HIS A 6 8.52 -17.88 19.05
CA HIS A 6 7.38 -17.95 18.13
C HIS A 6 6.40 -16.79 18.34
N TYR A 7 6.14 -16.42 19.60
CA TYR A 7 5.28 -15.29 19.94
C TYR A 7 5.89 -13.95 19.50
N TYR A 8 7.20 -13.78 19.69
CA TYR A 8 7.91 -12.60 19.20
C TYR A 8 7.86 -12.48 17.67
N TYR A 9 8.03 -13.60 16.96
CA TYR A 9 8.00 -13.63 15.50
C TYR A 9 6.60 -13.28 14.94
N LEU A 10 5.55 -13.84 15.53
CA LEU A 10 4.16 -13.53 15.16
C LEU A 10 3.81 -12.06 15.42
N ARG A 11 4.23 -11.52 16.57
CA ARG A 11 4.00 -10.10 16.91
C ARG A 11 4.78 -9.16 15.99
N PHE A 12 5.96 -9.57 15.52
CA PHE A 12 6.77 -8.81 14.57
C PHE A 12 6.14 -8.78 13.17
N ILE A 13 5.63 -9.92 12.68
CA ILE A 13 4.92 -10.01 11.39
C ILE A 13 3.64 -9.16 11.43
N GLN A 14 2.81 -9.32 12.47
CA GLN A 14 1.57 -8.57 12.62
C GLN A 14 1.82 -7.04 12.72
N LYS A 15 2.92 -6.64 13.38
CA LYS A 15 3.31 -5.22 13.45
C LYS A 15 3.76 -4.69 12.08
N LYS A 16 4.46 -5.50 11.27
CA LYS A 16 4.87 -5.12 9.91
C LYS A 16 3.69 -5.05 8.94
N GLU A 17 2.72 -5.95 9.06
CA GLU A 17 1.47 -5.92 8.30
C GLU A 17 0.64 -4.68 8.67
N ASN A 18 0.50 -4.38 9.96
CA ASN A 18 -0.22 -3.17 10.39
C ASN A 18 0.44 -1.89 9.85
N ILE A 19 1.77 -1.78 9.91
CA ILE A 19 2.50 -0.64 9.32
C ILE A 19 2.29 -0.57 7.80
N LEU A 20 2.23 -1.71 7.11
CA LEU A 20 1.98 -1.75 5.68
C LEU A 20 0.56 -1.27 5.34
N PHE A 21 -0.45 -1.81 6.02
CA PHE A 21 -1.85 -1.40 5.83
C PHE A 21 -2.10 0.05 6.21
N GLU A 22 -1.49 0.52 7.30
CA GLU A 22 -1.57 1.93 7.71
C GLU A 22 -0.93 2.84 6.66
N LYS A 23 0.26 2.49 6.14
CA LYS A 23 0.90 3.24 5.05
C LYS A 23 0.10 3.18 3.74
N ILE A 24 -0.63 2.09 3.47
CA ILE A 24 -1.52 1.99 2.31
C ILE A 24 -2.76 2.86 2.51
N SER A 25 -3.42 2.80 3.66
CA SER A 25 -4.59 3.62 4.00
C SER A 25 -4.27 5.11 3.94
N GLN A 26 -3.16 5.53 4.59
CA GLN A 26 -2.70 6.92 4.53
C GLN A 26 -2.45 7.37 3.09
N LYS A 27 -1.83 6.51 2.26
CA LYS A 27 -1.64 6.82 0.84
C LYS A 27 -2.96 6.98 0.09
N LEU A 28 -3.97 6.18 0.39
CA LEU A 28 -5.29 6.28 -0.25
C LEU A 28 -6.03 7.55 0.18
N ASP A 29 -5.97 7.91 1.46
CA ASP A 29 -6.61 9.14 1.99
C ASP A 29 -6.02 10.41 1.36
N PHE A 30 -4.70 10.43 1.08
CA PHE A 30 -4.04 11.56 0.41
C PHE A 30 -4.51 11.83 -1.03
N PHE A 31 -5.16 10.86 -1.68
CA PHE A 31 -5.68 10.99 -3.04
C PHE A 31 -7.20 10.97 -3.12
N SER A 32 -7.92 10.84 -2.01
CA SER A 32 -9.37 11.04 -1.99
C SER A 32 -9.64 12.55 -2.11
N HIS A 33 -10.04 12.97 -3.30
CA HIS A 33 -10.46 14.34 -3.55
C HIS A 33 -11.78 14.28 -4.32
N GLU A 34 -12.78 15.02 -3.87
CA GLU A 34 -14.15 15.00 -4.43
C GLU A 34 -14.13 15.16 -5.96
N GLN A 35 -13.27 16.04 -6.46
CA GLN A 35 -13.09 16.31 -7.90
C GLN A 35 -12.57 15.11 -8.69
N LEU A 36 -11.71 14.26 -8.10
CA LEU A 36 -11.26 13.01 -8.72
C LEU A 36 -12.40 12.02 -8.76
N SER A 37 -13.10 11.80 -7.64
CA SER A 37 -14.22 10.86 -7.56
C SER A 37 -15.35 11.22 -8.53
N LEU A 38 -15.69 12.51 -8.65
CA LEU A 38 -16.67 12.99 -9.63
C LEU A 38 -16.21 12.76 -11.09
N SER A 39 -14.90 12.81 -11.34
CA SER A 39 -14.36 12.50 -12.66
C SER A 39 -14.29 10.99 -12.93
N GLU A 40 -14.08 10.15 -11.91
CA GLU A 40 -14.14 8.70 -12.00
C GLU A 40 -15.57 8.25 -12.32
N GLU A 41 -16.56 8.76 -11.58
CA GLU A 41 -17.98 8.46 -11.78
C GLU A 41 -18.41 8.79 -13.21
N LYS A 42 -18.04 9.96 -13.74
CA LYS A 42 -18.35 10.35 -15.13
C LYS A 42 -17.75 9.41 -16.17
N GLN A 43 -16.55 8.89 -15.93
CA GLN A 43 -15.90 7.93 -16.84
C GLN A 43 -16.57 6.55 -16.75
N LEU A 44 -16.91 6.11 -15.54
CA LEU A 44 -17.63 4.86 -15.32
C LEU A 44 -19.03 4.87 -15.94
N LEU A 45 -19.74 6.01 -15.88
CA LEU A 45 -21.04 6.19 -16.54
C LEU A 45 -20.96 6.02 -18.07
N ASN A 46 -19.79 6.29 -18.66
CA ASN A 46 -19.52 6.05 -20.07
C ASN A 46 -19.02 4.61 -20.36
N MET A 47 -19.04 3.72 -19.36
CA MET A 47 -18.48 2.37 -19.42
C MET A 47 -16.96 2.33 -19.70
N ASP A 48 -16.26 3.43 -19.46
CA ASP A 48 -14.80 3.52 -19.58
C ASP A 48 -14.11 3.11 -18.28
N ILE A 49 -12.88 2.60 -18.39
CA ILE A 49 -11.99 2.44 -17.23
C ILE A 49 -11.46 3.85 -16.88
N PRO A 50 -11.65 4.35 -15.64
CA PRO A 50 -11.15 5.66 -15.25
C PRO A 50 -9.65 5.80 -15.50
N TYR A 51 -9.27 6.87 -16.19
CA TYR A 51 -7.90 7.15 -16.54
C TYR A 51 -7.57 8.61 -16.26
N PHE A 52 -6.39 8.81 -15.67
CA PHE A 52 -5.86 10.12 -15.31
C PHE A 52 -4.42 10.24 -15.78
N SER A 53 -4.04 11.45 -16.17
CA SER A 53 -2.67 11.76 -16.57
C SER A 53 -2.16 13.00 -15.88
N VAL A 54 -0.85 13.08 -15.69
CA VAL A 54 -0.16 14.26 -15.18
C VAL A 54 1.16 14.42 -15.93
N ASN A 55 1.48 15.64 -16.34
CA ASN A 55 2.80 15.93 -16.87
C ASN A 55 3.80 15.98 -15.71
N ALA A 56 4.95 15.34 -15.85
CA ALA A 56 5.94 15.21 -14.78
C ALA A 56 6.40 16.56 -14.18
N ASN A 57 6.44 17.62 -14.99
CA ASN A 57 6.85 18.96 -14.57
C ASN A 57 5.68 19.82 -14.03
N LYS A 58 4.44 19.33 -14.12
CA LYS A 58 3.24 20.05 -13.69
C LYS A 58 2.58 19.31 -12.53
N SER A 59 1.70 20.02 -11.82
CA SER A 59 0.88 19.44 -10.75
C SER A 59 -0.54 19.11 -11.23
N CYS A 60 -0.93 19.60 -12.39
CA CYS A 60 -2.28 19.43 -12.93
C CYS A 60 -2.58 17.98 -13.31
N VAL A 61 -3.63 17.41 -12.73
CA VAL A 61 -4.20 16.13 -13.13
C VAL A 61 -5.25 16.36 -14.21
N ILE A 62 -5.17 15.57 -15.28
CA ILE A 62 -5.99 15.71 -16.49
C ILE A 62 -6.78 14.42 -16.74
N ALA A 63 -8.07 14.58 -17.03
CA ALA A 63 -8.94 13.55 -17.60
C ALA A 63 -9.60 14.08 -18.87
N GLY A 64 -9.61 13.29 -19.95
CA GLY A 64 -10.25 13.68 -21.22
C GLY A 64 -9.76 15.03 -21.78
N GLY A 65 -8.48 15.37 -21.57
CA GLY A 65 -7.88 16.63 -22.01
C GLY A 65 -8.21 17.86 -21.14
N LYS A 66 -8.97 17.70 -20.05
CA LYS A 66 -9.33 18.81 -19.14
C LYS A 66 -8.65 18.65 -17.78
N LYS A 67 -8.25 19.78 -17.18
CA LYS A 67 -7.79 19.83 -15.78
C LYS A 67 -8.97 19.47 -14.88
N ILE A 68 -8.76 18.52 -13.97
CA ILE A 68 -9.77 18.09 -13.00
C ILE A 68 -9.32 18.31 -11.55
N TRP A 69 -8.01 18.28 -11.30
CA TRP A 69 -7.44 18.39 -9.96
C TRP A 69 -5.98 18.83 -10.03
N GLU A 70 -5.36 19.08 -8.89
CA GLU A 70 -3.97 19.51 -8.77
C GLU A 70 -3.27 18.82 -7.60
N LEU A 71 -2.12 18.21 -7.90
CA LEU A 71 -1.23 17.61 -6.93
C LEU A 71 -0.57 18.70 -6.06
N PRO A 72 -0.32 18.45 -4.77
CA PRO A 72 0.41 19.40 -3.92
C PRO A 72 1.83 19.74 -4.40
N LYS A 73 2.47 18.79 -5.11
CA LYS A 73 3.81 18.92 -5.71
C LYS A 73 3.83 18.19 -7.05
N SER A 74 4.61 18.72 -8.00
CA SER A 74 4.79 18.03 -9.28
C SER A 74 5.51 16.69 -9.08
N PRO A 75 5.31 15.70 -9.98
CA PRO A 75 6.03 14.44 -9.91
C PRO A 75 7.55 14.62 -9.83
N VAL A 76 8.13 15.57 -10.59
CA VAL A 76 9.57 15.87 -10.53
C VAL A 76 9.98 16.40 -9.16
N GLN A 77 9.21 17.31 -8.55
CA GLN A 77 9.48 17.80 -7.21
C GLN A 77 9.42 16.67 -6.18
N LYS A 78 8.42 15.78 -6.26
CA LYS A 78 8.34 14.61 -5.37
C LYS A 78 9.54 13.69 -5.48
N VAL A 79 10.06 13.47 -6.69
CA VAL A 79 11.27 12.67 -6.91
C VAL A 79 12.49 13.37 -6.35
N PHE A 80 12.63 14.67 -6.59
CA PHE A 80 13.74 15.47 -6.08
C PHE A 80 13.78 15.48 -4.55
N ASP A 81 12.64 15.73 -3.90
CA ASP A 81 12.50 15.67 -2.44
C ASP A 81 12.86 14.28 -1.90
N LYS A 82 12.48 13.22 -2.61
CA LYS A 82 12.83 11.84 -2.23
C LYS A 82 14.33 11.59 -2.30
N PHE A 83 15.02 12.15 -3.31
CA PHE A 83 16.49 12.06 -3.41
C PHE A 83 17.19 12.86 -2.31
N LEU A 84 16.72 14.08 -2.02
CA LEU A 84 17.32 14.92 -0.98
C LEU A 84 17.20 14.29 0.42
N ASN A 85 16.10 13.59 0.67
CA ASN A 85 15.86 12.93 1.96
C ASN A 85 16.33 11.47 1.98
N LEU A 86 17.11 11.02 0.99
CA LEU A 86 17.59 9.65 0.93
C LEU A 86 18.70 9.45 1.97
N ASP A 87 18.48 8.55 2.92
CA ASP A 87 19.45 8.21 3.96
C ASP A 87 19.68 6.69 4.05
N GLU A 88 20.70 6.30 4.82
CA GLU A 88 21.05 4.90 5.02
C GLU A 88 19.91 4.10 5.67
N LYS A 89 19.15 4.73 6.57
CA LYS A 89 18.02 4.10 7.27
C LYS A 89 16.94 3.68 6.28
N LEU A 90 16.54 4.57 5.37
CA LEU A 90 15.58 4.29 4.31
C LEU A 90 16.08 3.22 3.34
N LEU A 91 17.37 3.26 2.98
CA LEU A 91 17.97 2.22 2.13
C LEU A 91 17.94 0.84 2.81
N ASN A 92 18.24 0.77 4.10
CA ASN A 92 18.19 -0.48 4.87
C ASN A 92 16.75 -0.96 5.08
N GLU A 93 15.78 -0.07 5.23
CA GLU A 93 14.35 -0.40 5.20
C GLU A 93 13.95 -1.01 3.86
N GLN A 94 14.32 -0.39 2.73
CA GLN A 94 14.03 -0.92 1.39
C GLN A 94 14.68 -2.28 1.14
N LYS A 95 15.95 -2.47 1.54
CA LYS A 95 16.61 -3.79 1.49
C LYS A 95 15.83 -4.84 2.29
N SER A 96 15.32 -4.47 3.46
CA SER A 96 14.53 -5.39 4.30
C SER A 96 13.17 -5.73 3.66
N LEU A 97 12.51 -4.76 3.03
CA LEU A 97 11.26 -4.97 2.30
C LEU A 97 11.47 -5.88 1.08
N ILE A 98 12.54 -5.66 0.30
CA ILE A 98 12.88 -6.51 -0.85
C ILE A 98 13.14 -7.95 -0.40
N LYS A 99 13.93 -8.15 0.66
CA LYS A 99 14.18 -9.49 1.24
C LYS A 99 12.87 -10.15 1.65
N PHE A 100 11.99 -9.42 2.34
CA PHE A 100 10.68 -9.93 2.71
C PHE A 100 9.85 -10.32 1.49
N SER A 101 9.74 -9.47 0.46
CA SER A 101 8.95 -9.77 -0.74
C SER A 101 9.46 -10.99 -1.51
N LEU A 102 10.78 -11.19 -1.58
CA LEU A 102 11.38 -12.38 -2.20
C LEU A 102 11.10 -13.65 -1.40
N GLN A 103 11.06 -13.55 -0.07
CA GLN A 103 10.76 -14.67 0.82
C GLN A 103 9.26 -14.92 0.97
N ALA A 104 8.41 -13.91 0.76
CA ALA A 104 6.97 -13.99 0.93
C ALA A 104 6.35 -15.06 0.00
N SER A 105 6.88 -15.24 -1.21
CA SER A 105 6.48 -16.34 -2.10
C SER A 105 6.79 -17.70 -1.48
N GLN A 106 7.97 -17.89 -0.89
CA GLN A 106 8.36 -19.13 -0.19
C GLN A 106 7.49 -19.38 1.05
N PHE A 107 7.09 -18.32 1.75
CA PHE A 107 6.18 -18.40 2.90
C PHE A 107 4.73 -18.70 2.49
N LEU A 108 4.23 -18.16 1.38
CA LEU A 108 2.88 -18.42 0.84
C LEU A 108 2.68 -19.89 0.42
N PHE A 109 3.73 -20.55 -0.06
CA PHE A 109 3.73 -21.98 -0.39
C PHE A 109 4.14 -22.89 0.79
N SER A 110 4.45 -22.31 1.96
CA SER A 110 4.73 -23.12 3.15
C SER A 110 3.42 -23.55 3.82
N ASN A 111 3.27 -24.86 4.07
CA ASN A 111 2.11 -25.42 4.79
C ASN A 111 1.84 -24.72 6.14
N GLN A 112 2.86 -24.08 6.73
CA GLN A 112 2.76 -23.32 7.98
C GLN A 112 1.85 -22.09 7.90
N LEU A 113 1.72 -21.44 6.72
CA LEU A 113 0.85 -20.27 6.56
C LEU A 113 -0.59 -20.68 6.24
N GLN A 114 -0.79 -21.78 5.49
CA GLN A 114 -2.12 -22.38 5.29
C GLN A 114 -2.71 -22.94 6.60
N GLU A 115 -1.92 -23.62 7.43
CA GLU A 115 -2.32 -24.07 8.77
C GLU A 115 -2.64 -22.88 9.72
N LYS A 116 -1.90 -21.79 9.61
CA LYS A 116 -2.15 -20.58 10.42
C LYS A 116 -3.41 -19.83 10.00
N PHE A 117 -3.71 -19.70 8.71
CA PHE A 117 -4.97 -19.08 8.25
C PHE A 117 -6.20 -19.94 8.57
N SER A 118 -6.08 -21.27 8.50
CA SER A 118 -7.17 -22.18 8.90
C SER A 118 -7.45 -22.11 10.42
N LEU A 119 -6.43 -21.98 11.26
CA LEU A 119 -6.61 -21.74 12.71
C LEU A 119 -7.28 -20.39 13.03
N VAL A 120 -7.00 -19.35 12.24
CA VAL A 120 -7.64 -18.03 12.39
C VAL A 120 -9.13 -18.11 12.00
N ASN A 121 -9.47 -18.77 10.91
CA ASN A 121 -10.86 -18.99 10.50
C ASN A 121 -11.67 -19.83 11.52
N PHE A 122 -11.03 -20.75 12.24
CA PHE A 122 -11.69 -21.51 13.31
C PHE A 122 -12.01 -20.65 14.54
N LYS A 123 -11.16 -19.69 14.90
CA LYS A 123 -11.42 -18.78 16.03
C LYS A 123 -12.57 -17.82 15.76
N TYR A 124 -12.73 -17.35 14.52
CA TYR A 124 -13.83 -16.44 14.18
C TYR A 124 -15.19 -17.15 14.07
N LYS A 125 -15.24 -18.45 13.76
CA LYS A 125 -16.49 -19.24 13.80
C LYS A 125 -16.99 -19.57 15.21
N LEU A 126 -16.12 -19.55 16.22
CA LEU A 126 -16.47 -19.83 17.61
C LEU A 126 -16.77 -18.55 18.42
N ALA A 127 -16.66 -17.37 17.80
CA ALA A 127 -16.82 -16.07 18.45
C ALA A 127 -17.99 -15.23 17.89
N THR A 128 -18.86 -15.84 17.06
CA THR A 128 -20.16 -15.25 16.70
C THR A 128 -21.25 -16.01 17.47
N PRO A 129 -22.14 -15.29 18.19
CA PRO A 129 -23.24 -15.89 18.97
C PRO A 129 -24.25 -16.64 18.09
#